data_AF-A0A1C3XAQ3-F1
#
_entry.id   AF-A0A1C3XAQ3-F1
#
_cell.length_a   1.000
_cell.length_b   1.000
_cell.length_c   1.000
_cell.angle_alpha   90.00
_cell.angle_beta   90.00
_cell.angle_gamma   90.00
#
_symmetry.space_group_name_H-M   'P 1'
#
loop_
_entity.id
_entity.type
_entity.pdbx_description
1 polymer ?
#
loop_
_entity_poly.entity_id
_entity_poly.type
_entity_poly.pdbx_seq_one_letter_code
_entity_poly.pdbx_strand_id
1 'polypeptide(L)'
;ACLLKQKCTTATRRYVQRHLDEDALARMHQRATPDMMRKRRCTAEHPFGTIKRMMAGGRFLTRNLKGTRTEMALSVLADNIKHTINITSKPA
;
A
#
# COMPACT_ATOMS: atom_id res chain seq x y z
N ALA A 1 -5.48 -39.92 -22.95
CA ALA A 1 -5.69 -38.58 -23.57
C ALA A 1 -5.93 -37.53 -22.47
N CYS A 2 -5.42 -36.30 -22.59
CA CYS A 2 -5.62 -35.26 -21.56
C CYS A 2 -7.03 -34.64 -21.65
N LEU A 3 -7.81 -34.73 -20.57
CA LEU A 3 -9.20 -34.22 -20.49
C LEU A 3 -9.30 -32.68 -20.54
N LEU A 4 -8.22 -31.97 -20.17
CA LEU A 4 -8.19 -30.50 -20.17
C LEU A 4 -7.68 -29.91 -21.49
N LYS A 5 -7.43 -30.74 -22.51
CA LYS A 5 -6.82 -30.31 -23.79
C LYS A 5 -7.61 -29.21 -24.49
N GLN A 6 -8.94 -29.18 -24.35
CA GLN A 6 -9.79 -28.11 -24.90
C GLN A 6 -9.56 -26.74 -24.24
N LYS A 7 -9.00 -26.69 -23.02
CA LYS A 7 -8.67 -25.46 -22.28
C LYS A 7 -7.22 -25.01 -22.49
N CYS A 8 -6.43 -25.74 -23.28
CA CYS A 8 -5.07 -25.33 -23.62
C CYS A 8 -5.10 -24.16 -24.61
N THR A 9 -4.25 -23.16 -24.41
CA THR A 9 -3.94 -22.19 -25.48
C THR A 9 -2.97 -22.82 -26.48
N THR A 10 -2.95 -22.28 -27.69
CA THR A 10 -2.09 -22.70 -28.81
C THR A 10 -0.60 -22.34 -28.66
N ALA A 11 -0.22 -21.60 -27.61
CA ALA A 11 1.16 -21.18 -27.39
C ALA A 11 2.11 -22.36 -27.11
N THR A 12 3.29 -22.36 -27.75
CA THR A 12 4.33 -23.40 -27.62
C THR A 12 4.88 -23.54 -26.19
N ARG A 13 4.91 -22.44 -25.43
CA ARG A 13 5.28 -22.41 -24.00
C ARG A 13 4.41 -21.40 -23.27
N ARG A 14 4.12 -21.67 -21.99
CA ARG A 14 3.50 -20.72 -21.07
C ARG A 14 4.46 -20.42 -19.93
N TYR A 15 4.59 -19.15 -19.60
CA TYR A 15 5.22 -18.69 -18.37
C TYR A 15 4.12 -18.36 -17.38
N VAL A 16 4.10 -19.09 -16.26
CA VAL A 16 3.24 -18.76 -15.13
C VAL A 16 4.17 -18.24 -14.04
N GLN A 17 4.06 -16.95 -13.74
CA GLN A 17 4.73 -16.35 -12.61
C GLN A 17 3.69 -16.06 -11.55
N ARG A 18 3.96 -16.49 -10.32
CA ARG A 18 3.11 -16.25 -9.16
C ARG A 18 3.91 -15.46 -8.13
N HIS A 19 3.37 -14.37 -7.63
CA HIS A 19 4.03 -13.62 -6.57
C HIS A 19 4.05 -14.43 -5.26
N LEU A 20 5.07 -14.24 -4.42
CA LEU A 20 5.15 -14.90 -3.11
C LEU A 20 3.88 -14.68 -2.28
N ASP A 21 3.34 -13.46 -2.36
CA ASP A 21 2.14 -13.01 -1.64
C ASP A 21 0.86 -13.00 -2.49
N GLU A 22 0.79 -13.76 -3.59
CA GLU A 22 -0.37 -13.77 -4.50
C GLU A 22 -1.68 -14.06 -3.74
N ASP A 23 -1.65 -14.98 -2.77
CA ASP A 23 -2.84 -15.32 -1.99
C ASP A 23 -3.30 -14.15 -1.10
N ALA A 24 -2.37 -13.34 -0.60
CA ALA A 24 -2.72 -12.14 0.16
C ALA A 24 -3.36 -11.08 -0.76
N LEU A 25 -2.83 -10.91 -1.97
CA LEU A 25 -3.37 -10.01 -2.99
C LEU A 25 -4.77 -10.45 -3.43
N ALA A 26 -4.98 -11.74 -3.67
CA ALA A 26 -6.28 -12.30 -4.03
C ALA A 26 -7.32 -12.05 -2.91
N ARG A 27 -6.96 -12.34 -1.65
CA ARG A 27 -7.84 -12.04 -0.50
C ARG A 27 -8.13 -10.54 -0.35
N MET A 28 -7.18 -9.66 -0.66
CA MET A 28 -7.39 -8.21 -0.66
C MET A 28 -8.39 -7.83 -1.77
N HIS A 29 -8.20 -8.34 -2.99
CA HIS A 29 -9.07 -8.04 -4.13
C HIS A 29 -10.51 -8.51 -3.91
N GLN A 30 -10.72 -9.68 -3.31
CA GLN A 30 -12.06 -10.17 -2.96
C GLN A 30 -12.84 -9.22 -2.03
N ARG A 31 -12.13 -8.44 -1.20
CA ARG A 31 -12.72 -7.47 -0.26
C ARG A 31 -12.80 -6.05 -0.83
N ALA A 32 -12.32 -5.82 -2.04
CA ALA A 32 -12.23 -4.49 -2.63
C ALA A 32 -13.55 -4.07 -3.30
N THR A 33 -14.23 -3.09 -2.72
CA THR A 33 -15.36 -2.39 -3.38
C THR A 33 -14.92 -1.00 -3.87
N PRO A 34 -15.59 -0.41 -4.88
CA PRO A 34 -15.26 0.93 -5.36
C PRO A 34 -15.21 1.99 -4.25
N ASP A 35 -16.15 1.94 -3.31
CA ASP A 35 -16.21 2.89 -2.19
C ASP A 35 -15.06 2.68 -1.19
N MET A 36 -14.70 1.42 -0.92
CA MET A 36 -13.55 1.11 -0.06
C MET A 36 -12.24 1.57 -0.69
N MET A 37 -12.07 1.40 -2.00
CA MET A 37 -10.88 1.89 -2.70
C MET A 37 -10.81 3.42 -2.74
N ARG A 38 -11.96 4.10 -2.87
CA ARG A 38 -12.02 5.57 -2.77
C ARG A 38 -11.62 6.07 -1.39
N LYS A 39 -12.15 5.44 -0.32
CA LYS A 39 -11.77 5.75 1.06
C LYS A 39 -10.29 5.52 1.28
N ARG A 40 -9.75 4.36 0.88
CA ARG A 40 -8.32 4.03 0.99
C ARG A 40 -7.42 5.09 0.34
N ARG A 41 -7.78 5.56 -0.86
CA ARG A 41 -7.03 6.62 -1.57
C ARG A 41 -6.90 7.88 -0.72
N CYS A 42 -8.00 8.30 -0.08
CA CYS A 42 -8.05 9.53 0.71
C CYS A 42 -7.44 9.37 2.11
N THR A 43 -7.69 8.25 2.79
CA THR A 43 -7.37 8.10 4.22
C THR A 43 -6.02 7.43 4.47
N ALA A 44 -5.52 6.64 3.54
CA ALA A 44 -4.28 5.89 3.71
C ALA A 44 -3.24 6.31 2.67
N GLU A 45 -3.55 6.17 1.39
CA GLU A 45 -2.55 6.36 0.32
C GLU A 45 -1.99 7.78 0.31
N HIS A 46 -2.84 8.79 0.45
CA HIS A 46 -2.41 10.18 0.49
C HIS A 46 -1.54 10.49 1.73
N PRO A 47 -1.95 10.23 2.99
CA PRO A 47 -1.10 10.44 4.16
C PRO A 47 0.23 9.68 4.11
N PHE A 48 0.21 8.39 3.77
CA PHE A 48 1.46 7.61 3.66
C PHE A 48 2.37 8.13 2.53
N GLY A 49 1.80 8.62 1.43
CA GLY A 49 2.55 9.28 0.36
C GLY A 49 3.23 10.56 0.84
N THR A 50 2.53 11.39 1.61
CA THR A 50 3.06 12.62 2.22
C THR A 50 4.17 12.31 3.21
N ILE A 51 3.94 11.40 4.15
CA ILE A 51 4.94 10.95 5.13
C ILE A 51 6.20 10.45 4.42
N LYS A 52 6.04 9.60 3.40
CA LYS A 52 7.18 9.05 2.66
C LYS A 52 8.00 10.14 1.95
N ARG A 53 7.33 11.17 1.42
CA ARG A 53 7.99 12.32 0.77
C ARG A 53 8.68 13.23 1.77
N MET A 54 8.09 13.43 2.94
CA MET A 54 8.64 14.24 4.03
C MET A 54 9.86 13.56 4.67
N MET A 55 9.85 12.23 4.73
CA MET A 55 11.02 11.42 5.07
C MET A 55 12.03 11.41 3.94
N ALA A 56 13.30 11.07 4.22
CA ALA A 56 14.44 11.13 3.29
C ALA A 56 14.30 10.25 2.03
N GLY A 57 13.35 10.56 1.15
CA GLY A 57 12.89 9.71 0.05
C GLY A 57 12.27 8.39 0.50
N GLY A 58 11.72 8.34 1.72
CA GLY A 58 11.22 7.10 2.34
C GLY A 58 12.28 6.17 2.92
N ARG A 59 13.52 6.65 3.11
CA ARG A 59 14.57 5.93 3.83
C ARG A 59 14.52 6.26 5.31
N PHE A 60 14.75 5.25 6.14
CA PHE A 60 14.93 5.43 7.58
C PHE A 60 16.36 5.82 7.92
N LEU A 61 16.51 6.69 8.92
CA LEU A 61 17.81 7.09 9.47
C LEU A 61 18.31 6.09 10.50
N THR A 62 17.37 5.44 11.21
CA THR A 62 17.67 4.46 12.25
C THR A 62 17.86 3.05 11.68
N ARG A 63 18.64 2.24 12.39
CA ARG A 63 18.81 0.80 12.11
C ARG A 63 18.04 -0.05 13.11
N ASN A 64 17.68 -1.26 12.68
CA ASN A 64 16.90 -2.26 13.44
C ASN A 64 15.43 -1.86 13.68
N LEU A 65 14.57 -2.86 13.87
CA LEU A 65 13.13 -2.69 13.97
C LEU A 65 12.69 -1.72 15.09
N LYS A 66 13.38 -1.73 16.23
CA LYS A 66 13.05 -0.84 17.36
C LYS A 66 13.22 0.63 16.98
N GLY A 67 14.36 0.99 16.38
CA GLY A 67 14.62 2.36 15.93
C GLY A 67 13.67 2.77 14.80
N THR A 68 13.53 1.91 13.80
CA THR A 68 12.66 2.16 12.63
C THR A 68 11.20 2.36 13.03
N ARG A 69 10.71 1.61 14.02
CA ARG A 69 9.35 1.77 14.54
C ARG A 69 9.16 3.11 15.23
N THR A 70 10.12 3.53 16.06
CA THR A 70 10.08 4.84 16.72
C THR A 70 10.10 5.97 15.68
N GLU A 71 10.99 5.88 14.69
CA GLU A 71 11.08 6.87 13.61
C GLU A 71 9.77 6.97 12.84
N MET A 72 9.18 5.84 12.42
CA MET A 72 7.88 5.83 11.76
C MET A 72 6.77 6.44 12.64
N ALA A 73 6.74 6.12 13.94
CA ALA A 73 5.74 6.65 14.86
C ALA A 73 5.84 8.18 15.00
N LEU A 74 7.07 8.72 15.09
CA LEU A 74 7.30 10.16 15.13
C LEU A 74 6.87 10.84 13.81
N SER A 75 7.15 10.23 12.67
CA SER A 75 6.76 10.76 11.36
C SER A 75 5.25 10.81 11.17
N VAL A 76 4.53 9.77 11.63
CA VAL A 76 3.06 9.75 11.64
C VAL A 76 2.51 10.84 12.58
N LEU A 77 3.08 10.98 13.79
CA LEU A 77 2.66 12.01 14.73
C LEU A 77 2.84 13.42 14.15
N ALA A 78 4.00 13.68 13.52
CA ALA A 78 4.28 14.97 12.90
C ALA A 78 3.32 15.30 11.75
N ASP A 79 2.99 14.32 10.90
CA ASP A 79 2.00 14.48 9.82
C ASP A 79 0.60 14.77 10.38
N ASN A 80 0.17 14.03 11.41
CA ASN A 80 -1.12 14.25 12.07
C ASN A 80 -1.24 15.65 12.69
N ILE A 81 -0.17 16.17 13.31
CA ILE A 81 -0.15 17.53 13.88
C ILE A 81 -0.28 18.56 12.75
N LYS A 82 0.50 18.42 11.67
CA LYS A 82 0.42 19.31 10.50
C LYS A 82 -0.98 19.29 9.86
N HIS A 83 -1.57 18.10 9.74
CA HIS A 83 -2.89 17.93 9.19
C HIS A 83 -3.96 18.61 10.05
N THR A 84 -3.91 18.43 11.37
CA THR A 84 -4.83 19.07 12.33
C THR A 84 -4.73 20.60 12.22
N ILE A 85 -3.51 21.15 12.22
CA ILE A 85 -3.30 22.59 12.07
C ILE A 85 -3.93 23.09 10.77
N ASN A 86 -3.72 22.40 9.65
CA ASN A 86 -4.28 22.81 8.35
C ASN A 86 -5.80 22.75 8.26
N ILE A 87 -6.44 21.86 9.02
CA ILE A 87 -7.90 21.80 9.10
C ILE A 87 -8.43 22.95 9.95
N THR A 88 -7.83 23.20 11.12
CA THR A 88 -8.31 24.20 12.07
C THR A 88 -7.95 25.63 11.68
N SER A 89 -6.86 25.85 10.95
CA SER A 89 -6.38 27.19 10.57
C SER A 89 -7.07 27.80 9.35
N LYS A 90 -7.82 27.00 8.57
CA LYS A 90 -8.60 27.52 7.46
C LYS A 90 -9.83 28.25 8.01
N PRO A 91 -10.06 29.53 7.65
CA PRO A 91 -11.33 30.18 7.95
C PRO A 91 -12.46 29.41 7.25
N ALA A 92 -13.60 29.33 7.92
CA ALA A 92 -14.81 28.64 7.43
C ALA A 92 -15.26 29.15 6.06
#